data_AF-A0A958BYE5-F1
#
_entry.id   AF-A0A958BYE5-F1
#
_cell.length_a   1.000
_cell.length_b   1.000
_cell.length_c   1.000
_cell.angle_alpha   90.00
_cell.angle_beta   90.00
_cell.angle_gamma   90.00
#
_symmetry.space_group_name_H-M   'P 1'
#
loop_
_entity.id
_entity.type
_entity.pdbx_description
1 polymer ?
#
loop_
_entity_poly.entity_id
_entity_poly.type
_entity_poly.pdbx_seq_one_letter_code
_entity_poly.pdbx_strand_id
1 'polypeptide(L)'
;VLAGSQTGNKSDYQLLKELCDDGTIIVDDANPLELSKYIIEKDADLFIGGVKERPIAYKLGIGFCDHNHERKTPLAGYVGMLNFAKEIHATVTSPVWNFAPRRQRLAVK
;
A
#
# COMPACT_ATOMS: atom_id res chain seq x y z
N VAL A 1 5.95 -8.03 3.45
CA VAL A 1 5.25 -7.36 2.34
C VAL A 1 4.00 -8.18 1.98
N LEU A 2 2.97 -7.55 1.44
CA LEU A 2 1.77 -8.20 0.90
C LEU A 2 1.58 -7.72 -0.55
N ALA A 3 1.23 -8.64 -1.44
CA ALA A 3 0.92 -8.37 -2.84
C ALA A 3 -0.34 -9.14 -3.25
N GLY A 4 -1.07 -8.66 -4.25
CA GLY A 4 -2.28 -9.35 -4.69
C GLY A 4 -2.92 -8.68 -5.89
N SER A 5 -3.92 -9.34 -6.46
CA SER A 5 -4.71 -8.83 -7.57
C SER A 5 -6.19 -9.13 -7.35
N GLN A 6 -7.06 -8.28 -7.90
CA GLN A 6 -8.50 -8.53 -7.91
C GLN A 6 -8.92 -9.38 -9.12
N THR A 7 -8.20 -9.25 -10.24
CA THR A 7 -8.58 -9.83 -11.54
C THR A 7 -7.43 -10.61 -12.17
N GLY A 8 -6.46 -11.04 -11.36
CA GLY A 8 -5.27 -11.75 -11.84
C GLY A 8 -5.60 -13.15 -12.32
N ASN A 9 -4.94 -13.57 -13.40
CA ASN A 9 -4.99 -14.95 -13.88
C ASN A 9 -3.79 -15.76 -13.34
N LYS A 10 -3.71 -17.05 -13.70
CA LYS A 10 -2.62 -17.94 -13.24
C LYS A 10 -1.21 -17.43 -13.60
N SER A 11 -1.02 -16.86 -14.79
CA SER A 11 0.28 -16.30 -15.18
C SER A 11 0.64 -15.05 -14.38
N ASP A 12 -0.34 -14.21 -14.04
CA ASP A 12 -0.09 -13.03 -13.20
C ASP A 12 0.38 -13.45 -11.80
N TYR A 13 -0.24 -14.48 -11.21
CA TYR A 13 0.17 -15.01 -9.92
C TYR A 13 1.53 -15.71 -9.95
N GLN A 14 1.87 -16.37 -11.05
CA GLN A 14 3.21 -16.94 -11.24
C GLN A 14 4.26 -15.82 -11.29
N LEU A 15 3.99 -14.75 -12.05
CA LEU A 15 4.86 -13.57 -12.11
C LEU A 15 4.99 -12.89 -10.74
N LEU A 16 3.88 -12.70 -10.01
CA LEU A 16 3.90 -12.15 -8.66
C LEU A 16 4.80 -12.98 -7.74
N LYS A 17 4.73 -14.31 -7.84
CA LYS A 17 5.57 -15.22 -7.04
C LYS A 17 7.06 -15.11 -7.40
N GLU A 18 7.40 -14.86 -8.66
CA GLU A 18 8.78 -14.66 -9.10
C GLU A 18 9.34 -13.29 -8.70
N LEU A 19 8.49 -12.26 -8.64
CA LEU A 19 8.87 -10.90 -8.26
C LEU A 19 8.96 -10.69 -6.74
N CYS A 20 8.26 -11.50 -5.95
CA CYS A 20 8.19 -11.33 -4.51
C CYS A 20 9.26 -12.15 -3.78
N ASP A 21 9.83 -11.57 -2.73
CA ASP A 21 10.74 -12.28 -1.82
C ASP A 21 10.01 -13.37 -1.01
N ASP A 22 10.76 -14.37 -0.57
CA ASP A 22 10.28 -15.43 0.33
C ASP A 22 9.63 -14.83 1.60
N GLY A 23 8.44 -15.33 1.93
CA GLY A 23 7.65 -14.83 3.06
C GLY A 23 6.70 -13.66 2.74
N THR A 24 6.67 -13.19 1.49
CA THR A 24 5.63 -12.29 1.00
C THR A 24 4.28 -13.01 0.94
N ILE A 25 3.24 -12.37 1.47
CA ILE A 25 1.87 -12.90 1.39
C ILE A 25 1.29 -12.49 0.05
N ILE A 26 0.90 -13.49 -0.76
CA ILE A 26 0.17 -13.28 -2.01
C ILE A 26 -1.30 -13.58 -1.77
N VAL A 27 -2.18 -12.60 -2.05
CA VAL A 27 -3.63 -12.70 -1.86
C VAL A 27 -4.37 -12.56 -3.18
N ASP A 28 -5.49 -13.28 -3.30
CA ASP A 28 -6.40 -13.25 -4.44
C ASP A 28 -7.75 -12.67 -3.99
N ASP A 29 -8.24 -11.65 -4.71
CA ASP A 29 -9.52 -10.96 -4.44
C ASP A 29 -9.75 -10.60 -2.96
N ALA A 30 -8.71 -10.06 -2.31
CA ALA A 30 -8.75 -9.74 -0.89
C ALA A 30 -9.81 -8.67 -0.58
N ASN A 31 -10.65 -8.96 0.41
CA ASN A 31 -11.66 -8.01 0.86
C ASN A 31 -11.06 -6.98 1.87
N PRO A 32 -11.76 -5.86 2.13
CA PRO A 32 -11.33 -4.84 3.09
C PRO A 32 -10.94 -5.34 4.49
N LEU A 33 -11.61 -6.37 5.01
CA LEU A 33 -11.35 -6.90 6.35
C LEU A 33 -10.01 -7.64 6.39
N GLU A 34 -9.75 -8.47 5.37
CA GLU A 34 -8.47 -9.18 5.21
C GLU A 34 -7.31 -8.21 5.03
N LEU A 35 -7.48 -7.22 4.14
CA LEU A 35 -6.48 -6.16 3.94
C LEU A 35 -6.17 -5.41 5.25
N SER A 36 -7.21 -5.02 6.00
CA SER A 36 -7.05 -4.35 7.28
C SER A 36 -6.29 -5.21 8.29
N LYS A 37 -6.61 -6.50 8.36
CA LYS A 37 -5.94 -7.47 9.24
C LYS A 37 -4.45 -7.55 8.90
N TYR A 38 -4.10 -7.73 7.63
CA TYR A 38 -2.70 -7.83 7.22
C TYR A 38 -1.91 -6.54 7.42
N ILE A 39 -2.52 -5.37 7.19
CA ILE A 39 -1.88 -4.08 7.47
C ILE A 39 -1.47 -3.97 8.94
N ILE A 40 -2.35 -4.43 9.86
CA ILE A 40 -2.08 -4.43 11.30
C ILE A 40 -1.04 -5.49 11.66
N GLU A 41 -1.21 -6.73 11.20
CA GLU A 41 -0.32 -7.86 11.55
C GLU A 41 1.10 -7.68 11.03
N LYS A 42 1.26 -7.05 9.86
CA LYS A 42 2.57 -6.79 9.24
C LYS A 42 3.15 -5.43 9.60
N ASP A 43 2.46 -4.66 10.44
CA ASP A 43 2.81 -3.27 10.79
C ASP A 43 3.21 -2.44 9.56
N ALA A 44 2.42 -2.52 8.48
CA ALA A 44 2.76 -1.85 7.21
C ALA A 44 2.65 -0.32 7.32
N ASP A 45 3.60 0.42 6.74
CA ASP A 45 3.61 1.89 6.73
C ASP A 45 2.98 2.52 5.47
N LEU A 46 2.86 1.73 4.41
CA LEU A 46 2.42 2.17 3.08
C LEU A 46 1.46 1.15 2.47
N PHE A 47 0.38 1.64 1.86
CA PHE A 47 -0.52 0.86 1.02
C PHE A 47 -0.60 1.49 -0.37
N ILE A 48 -0.23 0.74 -1.40
CA ILE A 48 -0.42 1.09 -2.81
C ILE A 48 -1.64 0.32 -3.34
N GLY A 49 -2.63 1.02 -3.87
CA GLY A 49 -3.90 0.40 -4.27
C GLY A 49 -4.80 1.32 -5.08
N GLY A 50 -6.05 0.94 -5.25
CA GLY A 50 -7.07 1.74 -5.91
C GLY A 50 -7.77 2.71 -4.96
N VAL A 51 -8.59 3.59 -5.53
CA VAL A 51 -9.36 4.60 -4.77
C VAL A 51 -10.26 3.99 -3.68
N LYS A 52 -10.66 2.72 -3.83
CA LYS A 52 -11.53 2.00 -2.89
C LYS A 52 -10.82 1.67 -1.58
N GLU A 53 -9.52 1.40 -1.61
CA GLU A 53 -8.73 0.99 -0.45
C GLU A 53 -8.21 2.20 0.37
N ARG A 54 -8.18 3.38 -0.24
CA ARG A 54 -7.69 4.62 0.39
C ARG A 54 -8.31 4.93 1.77
N PRO A 55 -9.63 4.84 1.98
CA PRO A 55 -10.21 5.13 3.29
C PRO A 55 -9.72 4.19 4.39
N ILE A 56 -9.43 2.93 4.05
CA ILE A 56 -8.92 1.93 4.99
C ILE A 56 -7.51 2.33 5.44
N ALA A 57 -6.63 2.63 4.48
CA ALA A 57 -5.25 3.07 4.77
C ALA A 57 -5.23 4.28 5.72
N TYR A 58 -6.01 5.31 5.43
CA TYR A 58 -6.06 6.52 6.25
C TYR A 58 -6.68 6.30 7.63
N LYS A 59 -7.73 5.48 7.74
CA LYS A 59 -8.31 5.13 9.05
C LYS A 59 -7.34 4.31 9.91
N LEU A 60 -6.48 3.52 9.28
CA LEU A 60 -5.41 2.77 9.95
C LEU A 60 -4.15 3.62 10.19
N GLY A 61 -4.14 4.88 9.75
CA GLY A 61 -3.06 5.83 10.01
C GLY A 61 -1.78 5.54 9.24
N ILE A 62 -1.89 5.07 7.99
CA ILE A 62 -0.75 4.74 7.13
C ILE A 62 -0.78 5.50 5.81
N GLY A 63 0.40 5.64 5.21
CA GLY A 63 0.57 6.25 3.90
C GLY A 63 -0.20 5.49 2.82
N PHE A 64 -0.70 6.23 1.83
CA PHE A 64 -1.38 5.67 0.66
C PHE A 64 -0.80 6.23 -0.62
N CYS A 65 -0.66 5.37 -1.65
CA CYS A 65 -0.34 5.78 -3.01
C CYS A 65 -1.37 5.18 -3.97
N ASP A 66 -2.01 6.05 -4.76
CA ASP A 66 -3.05 5.63 -5.70
C ASP A 66 -2.42 5.19 -7.03
N HIS A 67 -2.73 3.99 -7.50
CA HIS A 67 -2.27 3.51 -8.82
C HIS A 67 -3.29 3.73 -9.95
N ASN A 68 -4.35 4.52 -9.72
CA ASN A 68 -5.40 4.79 -10.71
C ASN A 68 -4.85 5.16 -12.09
N HIS A 69 -5.44 4.60 -13.15
CA HIS A 69 -5.07 4.83 -14.54
C HIS A 69 -5.37 6.25 -15.04
N GLU A 70 -6.33 6.96 -14.43
CA GLU A 70 -6.73 8.32 -14.82
C GLU A 70 -5.92 9.43 -14.12
N ARG A 71 -4.76 9.08 -13.55
CA ARG A 71 -3.90 10.03 -12.83
C ARG A 71 -3.30 11.07 -13.78
N LYS A 72 -3.31 12.33 -13.34
CA LYS A 72 -2.72 13.46 -14.06
C LYS A 72 -1.19 13.49 -13.99
N THR A 73 -0.62 12.89 -12.94
CA THR A 73 0.83 12.84 -12.70
C THR A 73 1.32 11.42 -12.95
N PRO A 74 2.26 11.19 -13.89
CA PRO A 74 2.75 9.86 -14.20
C PRO A 74 3.60 9.31 -13.06
N LEU A 75 3.58 7.99 -12.89
CA LEU A 75 4.45 7.26 -11.96
C LEU A 75 5.50 6.39 -12.68
N ALA A 76 5.35 6.17 -13.99
CA ALA A 76 6.26 5.38 -14.81
C ALA A 76 7.21 6.24 -15.67
N GLY A 77 8.33 5.65 -16.07
CA GLY A 77 9.41 6.33 -16.80
C GLY A 77 10.25 7.25 -15.89
N TYR A 78 11.23 7.95 -16.46
CA TYR A 78 12.18 8.76 -15.68
C TYR A 78 11.51 9.85 -14.83
N VAL A 79 10.61 10.63 -15.44
CA VAL A 79 9.85 11.67 -14.74
C VAL A 79 8.88 11.03 -13.73
N GLY A 80 8.27 9.90 -14.10
CA GLY A 80 7.33 9.22 -13.21
C GLY A 80 7.98 8.65 -11.96
N MET A 81 9.19 8.09 -12.07
CA MET A 81 9.93 7.60 -10.91
C MET A 81 10.25 8.72 -9.90
N LEU A 82 10.58 9.91 -10.39
CA LEU A 82 10.76 11.08 -9.52
C LEU A 82 9.46 11.48 -8.81
N ASN A 83 8.33 11.45 -9.52
CA ASN A 83 7.02 11.74 -8.93
C ASN A 83 6.61 10.69 -7.92
N PHE A 84 6.82 9.42 -8.23
CA PHE A 84 6.56 8.30 -7.34
C PHE A 84 7.36 8.44 -6.05
N ALA A 85 8.66 8.69 -6.13
CA ALA A 85 9.50 8.91 -4.96
C ALA A 85 9.00 10.08 -4.09
N LYS A 86 8.62 11.21 -4.70
CA LYS A 86 8.05 12.36 -3.99
C LYS A 86 6.73 12.02 -3.29
N GLU A 87 5.84 11.30 -3.95
CA GLU A 87 4.54 10.91 -3.39
C GLU A 87 4.69 9.92 -2.24
N ILE A 88 5.51 8.88 -2.41
CA ILE A 88 5.81 7.91 -1.36
C ILE A 88 6.45 8.60 -0.15
N HIS A 89 7.42 9.48 -0.37
CA HIS A 89 8.04 10.21 0.73
C HIS A 89 7.01 11.07 1.46
N ALA A 90 6.30 11.95 0.75
CA ALA A 90 5.32 12.86 1.34
C ALA A 90 4.21 12.12 2.10
N THR A 91 3.72 10.99 1.58
CA THR A 91 2.66 10.22 2.22
C THR A 91 3.17 9.49 3.45
N VAL A 92 4.31 8.79 3.39
CA VAL A 92 4.82 7.98 4.52
C VAL A 92 5.37 8.85 5.65
N THR A 93 6.04 9.96 5.32
CA THR A 93 6.66 10.84 6.34
C THR A 93 5.78 12.01 6.75
N SER A 94 4.49 11.99 6.40
CA SER A 94 3.58 13.07 6.75
C SER A 94 3.45 13.21 8.28
N PRO A 95 3.57 14.43 8.84
CA PRO A 95 3.39 14.65 10.26
C PRO A 95 1.94 14.37 10.72
N VAL A 96 0.99 14.24 9.80
CA VAL A 96 -0.41 13.90 10.11
C VAL A 96 -0.51 12.59 10.89
N TRP A 97 0.40 11.64 10.65
CA TRP A 97 0.36 10.34 11.31
C TRP A 97 0.65 10.40 12.81
N ASN A 98 1.31 11.45 13.30
CA ASN A 98 1.50 11.67 14.74
C ASN A 98 0.17 11.91 15.48
N PHE A 99 -0.87 12.29 14.76
CA PHE A 99 -2.23 12.46 15.29
C PHE A 99 -3.11 11.24 15.08
N ALA A 100 -2.61 10.19 14.41
CA ALA A 100 -3.34 8.94 14.23
C ALA A 100 -3.19 8.02 15.46
N PRO A 101 -4.27 7.36 15.94
CA PRO A 101 -4.22 6.51 17.13
C PRO A 101 -3.17 5.40 17.08
N ARG A 102 -2.86 4.89 15.88
CA ARG A 102 -1.84 3.84 15.66
C ARG A 102 -0.46 4.28 16.14
N ARG A 103 -0.01 5.49 15.77
CA ARG A 103 1.33 6.00 16.13
C ARG A 103 1.40 6.47 17.58
N GLN A 104 0.30 6.99 18.14
CA GLN A 104 0.22 7.32 19.57
C GLN A 104 0.48 6.11 20.46
N ARG A 105 -0.04 4.93 20.10
CA ARG A 105 0.20 3.68 20.83
C ARG A 105 1.66 3.20 20.77
N LEU A 106 2.39 3.52 19.70
CA LEU A 106 3.81 3.19 19.57
C LEU A 106 4.69 4.13 20.40
N ALA A 107 4.32 5.41 20.52
CA ALA A 107 5.06 6.40 21.30
C ALA A 107 4.96 6.22 22.83
N VAL A 108 4.05 5.36 23.30
CA VAL A 108 3.80 5.07 24.73
C VAL A 108 4.42 3.73 25.15
N LYS A 109 5.04 2.99 24.23
CA LYS A 109 5.89 1.83 24.53
C LYS A 109 7.35 2.25 24.68
#